data_AF-A0A2K6LQR6-F1
#
_entry.id   AF-A0A2K6LQR6-F1
#
_cell.length_a   1.000
_cell.length_b   1.000
_cell.length_c   1.000
_cell.angle_alpha   90.00
_cell.angle_beta   90.00
_cell.angle_gamma   90.00
#
_symmetry.space_group_name_H-M   'P 1'
#
loop_
_entity.id
_entity.type
_entity.pdbx_description
1 polymer ?
#
loop_
_entity_poly.entity_id
_entity_poly.type
_entity_poly.pdbx_seq_one_letter_code
_entity_poly.pdbx_strand_id
1 'polypeptide(L)'
;PSGLSRESQLSSLDWPTVLQTGTRGFHFTVDGNKRASAKVSDSISAQYPVVDHEFDAVVVGAGGAGLRAAFGLSEAGFNTACVTKLFPIRSHTVAVQGGINAALGNMEEDNWRWHFYDTVKGSNWLGDQDAIHYMTEQAPAAVVELENYGMPFSRTEDGKIYQRAFGGQSLKFGKGGQAHRCCCVADRTGHSLLHTLYGRVRPPPTAFPMLPRLVPNSWAQAVHPPQPPKVLGLEA
;
A
#
# COMPACT_ATOMS: atom_id res chain seq x y z
N PRO A 1 -52.04 -23.43 -21.42
CA PRO A 1 -53.32 -22.93 -20.86
C PRO A 1 -53.54 -23.53 -19.45
N SER A 2 -53.50 -22.84 -18.31
CA SER A 2 -53.77 -21.48 -17.87
C SER A 2 -53.22 -21.43 -16.41
N GLY A 3 -52.44 -20.46 -15.95
CA GLY A 3 -52.90 -19.10 -15.60
C GLY A 3 -53.06 -18.93 -14.08
N LEU A 4 -52.03 -18.32 -13.45
CA LEU A 4 -51.86 -17.71 -12.12
C LEU A 4 -53.02 -17.57 -11.10
N SER A 5 -52.69 -17.74 -9.81
CA SER A 5 -52.59 -16.67 -8.77
C SER A 5 -53.11 -17.13 -7.39
N ARG A 6 -52.32 -16.88 -6.34
CA ARG A 6 -52.77 -16.38 -5.02
C ARG A 6 -51.57 -16.11 -4.10
N GLU A 7 -51.27 -14.84 -3.94
CA GLU A 7 -50.49 -14.30 -2.82
C GLU A 7 -51.36 -14.17 -1.55
N SER A 8 -50.64 -14.06 -0.42
CA SER A 8 -50.92 -13.26 0.78
C SER A 8 -51.27 -13.97 2.11
N GLN A 9 -50.30 -13.86 3.03
CA GLN A 9 -50.41 -13.51 4.47
C GLN A 9 -50.78 -14.64 5.46
N LEU A 10 -49.80 -15.13 6.25
CA LEU A 10 -49.30 -14.65 7.57
C LEU A 10 -50.15 -15.15 8.76
N SER A 11 -49.59 -16.03 9.60
CA SER A 11 -49.54 -15.84 11.07
C SER A 11 -48.81 -16.97 11.81
N SER A 12 -47.87 -16.53 12.67
CA SER A 12 -47.43 -17.10 13.95
C SER A 12 -46.85 -18.52 14.00
N LEU A 13 -45.55 -18.60 14.29
CA LEU A 13 -44.97 -19.59 15.23
C LEU A 13 -43.63 -19.05 15.74
N ASP A 14 -43.60 -18.76 17.04
CA ASP A 14 -42.47 -18.21 17.80
C ASP A 14 -41.29 -19.18 17.86
N TRP A 15 -40.06 -18.65 17.74
CA TRP A 15 -38.80 -19.38 17.90
C TRP A 15 -38.16 -19.03 19.25
N PRO A 16 -37.56 -20.00 19.98
CA PRO A 16 -37.05 -19.76 21.33
C PRO A 16 -35.80 -18.87 21.34
N THR A 17 -35.78 -17.92 22.28
CA THR A 17 -34.72 -16.96 22.54
C THR A 17 -33.44 -17.65 23.05
N VAL A 18 -32.34 -17.50 22.31
CA VAL A 18 -31.00 -17.87 22.77
C VAL A 18 -30.46 -16.73 23.66
N LEU A 19 -30.14 -17.06 24.91
CA LEU A 19 -29.50 -16.15 25.86
C LEU A 19 -28.03 -15.96 25.47
N GLN A 20 -27.71 -14.88 24.73
CA GLN A 20 -26.32 -14.45 24.51
C GLN A 20 -25.89 -13.52 25.65
N THR A 21 -25.26 -14.07 26.68
CA THR A 21 -24.41 -13.31 27.61
C THR A 21 -23.03 -13.16 27.00
N GLY A 22 -22.70 -11.96 26.52
CA GLY A 22 -21.36 -11.64 26.02
C GLY A 22 -21.32 -10.42 25.11
N THR A 23 -21.73 -9.25 25.60
CA THR A 23 -21.46 -7.98 24.91
C THR A 23 -19.96 -7.67 24.98
N ARG A 24 -19.20 -8.04 23.94
CA ARG A 24 -17.94 -7.35 23.66
C ARG A 24 -18.31 -5.97 23.13
N GLY A 25 -18.37 -4.99 24.02
CA GLY A 25 -18.63 -3.60 23.67
C GLY A 25 -17.50 -3.07 22.79
N PHE A 26 -17.69 -3.05 21.47
CA PHE A 26 -16.94 -2.16 20.59
C PHE A 26 -17.49 -0.76 20.82
N HIS A 27 -16.73 0.04 21.57
CA HIS A 27 -17.03 1.45 21.78
C HIS A 27 -16.69 2.23 20.52
N PHE A 28 -17.69 2.47 19.66
CA PHE A 28 -17.60 3.50 18.63
C PHE A 28 -18.33 4.75 19.14
N THR A 29 -17.59 5.80 19.43
CA THR A 29 -18.15 7.15 19.60
C THR A 29 -17.94 7.88 18.29
N VAL A 30 -19.01 8.00 17.50
CA VAL A 30 -19.10 9.01 16.44
C VAL A 30 -19.42 10.33 17.13
N ASP A 31 -18.39 11.02 17.58
CA ASP A 31 -18.50 12.44 17.93
C ASP A 31 -17.44 13.22 17.17
N GLY A 32 -17.94 14.02 16.25
CA GLY A 32 -17.14 14.93 15.47
C GLY A 32 -16.38 15.92 16.37
N ASN A 33 -15.11 16.11 16.02
CA ASN A 33 -14.42 17.38 16.13
C ASN A 33 -14.18 17.92 17.55
N LYS A 34 -13.15 17.38 18.22
CA LYS A 34 -12.27 18.20 19.07
C LYS A 34 -10.81 17.94 18.71
N ARG A 35 -10.24 18.87 17.94
CA ARG A 35 -8.79 19.10 17.86
C ARG A 35 -8.23 19.34 19.27
N ALA A 36 -7.49 18.38 19.80
CA ALA A 36 -6.52 18.57 20.89
C ALA A 36 -5.58 17.35 20.84
N SER A 37 -4.39 17.53 20.24
CA SER A 37 -3.12 17.57 20.96
C SER A 37 -2.95 16.36 21.88
N ALA A 38 -1.99 15.52 21.51
CA ALA A 38 -1.68 14.27 22.16
C ALA A 38 -1.75 14.33 23.70
N LYS A 39 -2.43 13.36 24.32
CA LYS A 39 -2.55 13.29 25.77
C LYS A 39 -1.25 12.71 26.32
N VAL A 40 -0.61 13.40 27.26
CA VAL A 40 0.56 12.84 27.96
C VAL A 40 0.05 12.04 29.14
N SER A 41 0.27 10.73 29.17
CA SER A 41 -0.16 9.86 30.27
C SER A 41 0.98 9.64 31.28
N ASP A 42 0.81 10.13 32.50
CA ASP A 42 1.80 10.04 33.60
C ASP A 42 1.91 8.63 34.23
N SER A 43 1.15 7.65 33.73
CA SER A 43 0.85 6.42 34.47
C SER A 43 1.86 5.27 34.33
N ILE A 44 2.86 5.36 33.45
CA ILE A 44 3.74 4.22 33.12
C ILE A 44 5.21 4.39 33.53
N SER A 45 5.76 5.62 33.59
CA SER A 45 7.09 5.89 34.14
C SER A 45 7.32 7.39 34.30
N ALA A 46 7.70 7.85 35.50
CA ALA A 46 8.11 9.24 35.73
C ALA A 46 9.35 9.65 34.90
N GLN A 47 10.06 8.69 34.28
CA GLN A 47 11.28 8.92 33.50
C GLN A 47 11.02 9.10 32.00
N TYR A 48 9.89 8.60 31.47
CA TYR A 48 9.57 8.66 30.04
C TYR A 48 8.13 9.12 29.84
N PRO A 49 7.89 10.39 29.47
CA PRO A 49 6.55 10.88 29.19
C PRO A 49 5.97 10.14 27.98
N VAL A 50 4.80 9.52 28.16
CA VAL A 50 4.08 8.79 27.10
C VAL A 50 3.15 9.75 26.40
N VAL A 51 3.15 9.77 25.07
CA VAL A 51 2.35 10.67 24.25
C VAL A 51 1.33 9.86 23.44
N ASP A 52 0.05 10.02 23.75
CA ASP A 52 -1.05 9.28 23.13
C ASP A 52 -1.62 10.03 21.92
N HIS A 53 -1.73 9.34 20.79
CA HIS A 53 -2.31 9.86 19.54
C HIS A 53 -3.49 9.00 19.08
N GLU A 54 -4.55 9.63 18.58
CA GLU A 54 -5.74 8.97 18.06
C GLU A 54 -5.82 9.14 16.53
N PHE A 55 -5.96 8.02 15.81
CA PHE A 55 -6.08 7.93 14.35
C PHE A 55 -7.04 6.79 13.98
N ASP A 56 -7.65 6.84 12.80
CA ASP A 56 -8.54 5.78 12.32
C ASP A 56 -7.73 4.53 11.93
N ALA A 57 -6.55 4.75 11.35
CA ALA A 57 -5.63 3.70 10.95
C ALA A 57 -4.17 4.12 11.18
N VAL A 58 -3.32 3.15 11.53
CA VAL A 58 -1.88 3.34 11.68
C VAL A 58 -1.16 2.35 10.77
N VAL A 59 -0.36 2.87 9.84
CA VAL A 59 0.50 2.10 8.95
C VAL A 59 1.93 2.15 9.49
N VAL A 60 2.50 0.99 9.78
CA VAL A 60 3.88 0.86 10.26
C VAL A 60 4.78 0.43 9.10
N GLY A 61 5.65 1.34 8.67
CA GLY A 61 6.58 1.18 7.55
C GLY A 61 6.21 2.04 6.34
N ALA A 62 7.20 2.72 5.76
CA ALA A 62 7.03 3.61 4.60
C ALA A 62 7.80 3.12 3.36
N GLY A 63 7.82 1.80 3.14
CA GLY A 63 8.23 1.19 1.87
C GLY A 63 7.12 1.25 0.82
N GLY A 64 7.28 0.54 -0.29
CA GLY A 64 6.27 0.55 -1.37
C GLY A 64 4.86 0.16 -0.90
N ALA A 65 4.75 -0.95 -0.15
CA ALA A 65 3.46 -1.42 0.39
C ALA A 65 2.85 -0.43 1.38
N GLY A 66 3.65 0.06 2.34
CA GLY A 66 3.17 0.98 3.37
C GLY A 66 2.74 2.34 2.82
N LEU A 67 3.50 2.91 1.87
CA LEU A 67 3.10 4.15 1.20
C LEU A 67 1.82 3.96 0.38
N ARG A 68 1.69 2.84 -0.37
CA ARG A 68 0.47 2.56 -1.15
C ARG A 68 -0.76 2.37 -0.25
N ALA A 69 -0.60 1.72 0.91
CA ALA A 69 -1.66 1.53 1.89
C ALA A 69 -2.04 2.86 2.58
N ALA A 70 -1.05 3.62 3.07
CA ALA A 70 -1.30 4.90 3.74
C ALA A 70 -1.99 5.92 2.83
N PHE A 71 -1.57 5.99 1.57
CA PHE A 71 -2.21 6.82 0.55
C PHE A 71 -3.63 6.34 0.24
N GLY A 72 -3.83 5.03 0.02
CA GLY A 72 -5.16 4.49 -0.28
C GLY A 72 -6.17 4.71 0.86
N LEU A 73 -5.74 4.56 2.11
CA LEU A 73 -6.57 4.88 3.28
C LEU A 73 -6.92 6.37 3.34
N SER A 74 -5.96 7.24 3.01
CA SER A 74 -6.19 8.69 2.99
C SER A 74 -7.12 9.11 1.84
N GLU A 75 -6.98 8.51 0.66
CA GLU A 75 -7.90 8.74 -0.47
C GLU A 75 -9.33 8.29 -0.15
N ALA A 76 -9.48 7.23 0.65
CA ALA A 76 -10.78 6.77 1.16
C ALA A 76 -11.33 7.64 2.30
N GLY A 77 -10.61 8.68 2.74
CA GLY A 77 -11.06 9.64 3.75
C GLY A 77 -10.71 9.30 5.19
N PHE A 78 -9.90 8.25 5.44
CA PHE A 78 -9.48 7.87 6.80
C PHE A 78 -8.32 8.73 7.29
N ASN A 79 -8.39 9.20 8.54
CA ASN A 79 -7.29 9.87 9.21
C ASN A 79 -6.20 8.85 9.55
N THR A 80 -5.17 8.79 8.69
CA THR A 80 -4.16 7.73 8.72
C THR A 80 -2.81 8.26 9.20
N ALA A 81 -2.18 7.58 10.16
CA ALA A 81 -0.78 7.83 10.52
C ALA A 81 0.15 6.85 9.79
N CYS A 82 1.25 7.35 9.23
CA CYS A 82 2.30 6.50 8.67
C CYS A 82 3.58 6.66 9.51
N VAL A 83 3.96 5.62 10.22
CA VAL A 83 5.09 5.60 11.15
C VAL A 83 6.22 4.81 10.53
N THR A 84 7.40 5.42 10.39
CA THR A 84 8.56 4.76 9.80
C THR A 84 9.83 5.11 10.54
N LYS A 85 10.69 4.11 10.76
CA LYS A 85 12.01 4.32 11.38
C LYS A 85 12.96 5.08 10.46
N LEU A 86 12.86 4.83 9.15
CA LEU A 86 13.70 5.45 8.13
C LEU A 86 12.92 6.50 7.37
N PHE A 87 13.62 7.48 6.83
CA PHE A 87 13.03 8.37 5.83
C PHE A 87 12.49 7.54 4.66
N PRO A 88 11.25 7.76 4.17
CA PRO A 88 10.56 6.82 3.27
C PRO A 88 11.37 6.34 2.06
N ILE A 89 12.10 7.23 1.38
CA ILE A 89 12.91 6.88 0.19
C ILE A 89 14.17 6.04 0.52
N ARG A 90 14.50 5.86 1.80
CA ARG A 90 15.59 4.98 2.27
C ARG A 90 15.10 3.58 2.63
N SER A 91 13.82 3.27 2.40
CA SER A 91 13.28 1.93 2.55
C SER A 91 13.89 0.96 1.52
N HIS A 92 14.03 -0.32 1.87
CA HIS A 92 14.70 -1.31 1.02
C HIS A 92 14.03 -1.51 -0.36
N THR A 93 12.76 -1.10 -0.52
CA THR A 93 12.10 -1.01 -1.83
C THR A 93 12.93 -0.22 -2.86
N VAL A 94 13.72 0.77 -2.42
CA VAL A 94 14.59 1.58 -3.30
C VAL A 94 15.66 0.74 -4.02
N ALA A 95 16.08 -0.37 -3.42
CA ALA A 95 17.14 -1.23 -3.94
C ALA A 95 16.62 -2.29 -4.91
N VAL A 96 15.31 -2.37 -5.14
CA VAL A 96 14.74 -3.31 -6.12
C VAL A 96 15.15 -2.86 -7.52
N GLN A 97 15.75 -3.77 -8.29
CA GLN A 97 16.21 -3.49 -9.64
C GLN A 97 15.25 -4.06 -10.69
N GLY A 98 14.96 -5.36 -10.55
CA GLY A 98 14.53 -6.18 -11.67
C GLY A 98 13.26 -5.74 -12.38
N GLY A 99 12.21 -5.39 -11.64
CA GLY A 99 10.95 -4.97 -12.23
C GLY A 99 9.74 -5.36 -11.39
N ILE A 100 8.56 -5.15 -11.96
CA ILE A 100 7.26 -5.58 -11.44
C ILE A 100 6.55 -6.40 -12.51
N ASN A 101 6.00 -7.56 -12.14
CA ASN A 101 5.36 -8.46 -13.10
C ASN A 101 3.91 -8.07 -13.31
N ALA A 102 3.51 -7.88 -14.57
CA ALA A 102 2.13 -7.70 -14.97
C ALA A 102 1.91 -8.23 -16.39
N ALA A 103 0.84 -9.00 -16.58
CA ALA A 103 0.45 -9.52 -17.89
C ALA A 103 -0.25 -8.43 -18.72
N LEU A 104 0.51 -7.40 -19.13
CA LEU A 104 0.02 -6.31 -19.98
C LEU A 104 -0.07 -6.71 -21.46
N GLY A 105 0.74 -7.68 -21.89
CA GLY A 105 0.81 -8.13 -23.27
C GLY A 105 1.41 -7.08 -24.23
N ASN A 106 2.39 -6.29 -23.78
CA ASN A 106 2.99 -5.23 -24.59
C ASN A 106 4.06 -5.74 -25.57
N MET A 107 4.77 -6.82 -25.22
CA MET A 107 5.82 -7.42 -26.06
C MET A 107 5.27 -8.56 -26.93
N GLU A 108 4.41 -9.37 -26.33
CA GLU A 108 3.76 -10.54 -26.93
C GLU A 108 2.40 -10.73 -26.25
N GLU A 109 1.51 -11.51 -26.85
CA GLU A 109 0.23 -11.84 -26.21
C GLU A 109 0.49 -12.56 -24.88
N ASP A 110 -0.07 -12.06 -23.78
CA ASP A 110 0.06 -12.64 -22.45
C ASP A 110 -1.30 -12.74 -21.76
N ASN A 111 -1.41 -13.62 -20.78
CA ASN A 111 -2.62 -13.83 -20.00
C ASN A 111 -2.27 -13.89 -18.52
N TRP A 112 -3.05 -13.19 -17.69
CA TRP A 112 -2.86 -13.24 -16.24
C TRP A 112 -2.95 -14.67 -15.68
N ARG A 113 -3.70 -15.57 -16.32
CA ARG A 113 -3.78 -16.99 -15.95
C ARG A 113 -2.46 -17.74 -16.14
N TRP A 114 -1.62 -17.32 -17.08
CA TRP A 114 -0.29 -17.90 -17.27
C TRP A 114 0.65 -17.42 -16.16
N HIS A 115 0.56 -16.14 -15.78
CA HIS A 115 1.26 -15.59 -14.62
C HIS A 115 0.83 -16.29 -13.31
N PHE A 116 -0.47 -16.56 -13.14
CA PHE A 116 -1.01 -17.36 -12.05
C PHE A 116 -0.34 -18.74 -11.96
N TYR A 117 -0.33 -19.48 -13.07
CA TYR A 117 0.28 -20.81 -13.13
C TYR A 117 1.77 -20.80 -12.77
N ASP A 118 2.53 -19.85 -13.33
CA ASP A 118 3.95 -19.71 -13.02
C ASP A 118 4.20 -19.42 -11.54
N THR A 119 3.31 -18.65 -10.91
CA THR A 119 3.42 -18.30 -9.49
C THR A 119 3.06 -19.49 -8.59
N VAL A 120 1.99 -20.22 -8.92
CA VAL A 120 1.62 -21.45 -8.18
C VAL A 120 2.74 -22.49 -8.29
N LYS A 121 3.24 -22.74 -9.51
CA LYS A 121 4.36 -23.66 -9.74
C LYS A 121 5.63 -23.17 -9.05
N GLY A 122 5.94 -21.88 -9.13
CA GLY A 122 7.12 -21.26 -8.51
C GLY A 122 7.07 -21.30 -6.98
N SER A 123 5.87 -21.24 -6.40
CA SER A 123 5.66 -21.43 -4.95
C SER A 123 5.78 -22.88 -4.49
N ASN A 124 6.04 -23.82 -5.42
CA ASN A 124 6.06 -25.26 -5.17
C ASN A 124 4.74 -25.75 -4.54
N TRP A 125 3.60 -25.23 -5.03
CA TRP A 125 2.24 -25.53 -4.54
C TRP A 125 1.98 -25.21 -3.06
N LEU A 126 2.86 -24.47 -2.40
CA LEU A 126 2.67 -24.04 -1.01
C LEU A 126 1.94 -22.70 -0.91
N GLY A 127 1.89 -21.94 -2.01
CA GLY A 127 1.20 -20.64 -2.02
C GLY A 127 -0.32 -20.78 -2.10
N ASP A 128 -1.02 -19.95 -1.33
CA ASP A 128 -2.48 -19.87 -1.33
C ASP A 128 -3.00 -19.36 -2.68
N GLN A 129 -3.78 -20.20 -3.36
CA GLN A 129 -4.16 -19.95 -4.76
C GLN A 129 -5.19 -18.83 -4.90
N ASP A 130 -6.01 -18.58 -3.89
CA ASP A 130 -6.93 -17.44 -3.85
C ASP A 130 -6.17 -16.10 -3.81
N ALA A 131 -5.13 -16.01 -2.97
CA ALA A 131 -4.26 -14.84 -2.90
C ALA A 131 -3.46 -14.63 -4.19
N ILE A 132 -2.90 -15.72 -4.76
CA ILE A 132 -2.15 -15.65 -6.02
C ILE A 132 -3.07 -15.25 -7.19
N HIS A 133 -4.30 -15.77 -7.21
CA HIS A 133 -5.31 -15.39 -8.20
C HIS A 133 -5.57 -13.88 -8.16
N TYR A 134 -5.90 -13.35 -6.99
CA TYR A 134 -6.14 -11.91 -6.82
C TYR A 134 -4.93 -11.07 -7.25
N MET A 135 -3.73 -11.45 -6.79
CA MET A 135 -2.50 -10.73 -7.12
C MET A 135 -2.24 -10.68 -8.63
N THR A 136 -2.38 -11.81 -9.33
CA THR A 136 -2.04 -11.91 -10.76
C THR A 136 -3.10 -11.30 -11.67
N GLU A 137 -4.37 -11.38 -11.30
CA GLU A 137 -5.48 -10.72 -12.01
C GLU A 137 -5.41 -9.18 -11.85
N GLN A 138 -5.07 -8.67 -10.66
CA GLN A 138 -4.98 -7.23 -10.40
C GLN A 138 -3.66 -6.59 -10.85
N ALA A 139 -2.62 -7.39 -11.15
CA ALA A 139 -1.30 -6.87 -11.53
C ALA A 139 -1.31 -5.89 -12.73
N PRO A 140 -2.04 -6.13 -13.83
CA PRO A 140 -2.15 -5.17 -14.94
C PRO A 140 -2.68 -3.80 -14.50
N ALA A 141 -3.78 -3.78 -13.73
CA ALA A 141 -4.39 -2.54 -13.26
C ALA A 141 -3.46 -1.78 -12.30
N ALA A 142 -2.79 -2.49 -11.39
CA ALA A 142 -1.84 -1.89 -10.45
C ALA A 142 -0.61 -1.26 -11.14
N VAL A 143 -0.09 -1.89 -12.20
CA VAL A 143 1.05 -1.32 -12.95
C VAL A 143 0.64 -0.11 -13.76
N VAL A 144 -0.55 -0.14 -14.37
CA VAL A 144 -1.10 1.03 -15.08
C VAL A 144 -1.37 2.19 -14.12
N GLU A 145 -1.84 1.92 -12.90
CA GLU A 145 -1.97 2.94 -11.85
C GLU A 145 -0.63 3.63 -11.54
N LEU A 146 0.45 2.86 -11.39
CA LEU A 146 1.78 3.41 -11.14
C LEU A 146 2.29 4.26 -12.31
N GLU A 147 2.02 3.85 -13.55
CA GLU A 147 2.38 4.63 -14.73
C GLU A 147 1.62 5.95 -14.79
N ASN A 148 0.32 5.93 -14.47
CA ASN A 148 -0.51 7.13 -14.36
C ASN A 148 -0.07 8.08 -13.22
N TYR A 149 0.56 7.56 -12.16
CA TYR A 149 1.20 8.40 -11.13
C TYR A 149 2.51 9.06 -11.60
N GLY A 150 2.96 8.77 -12.83
CA GLY A 150 4.19 9.31 -13.40
C GLY A 150 5.41 8.46 -13.15
N MET A 151 5.26 7.15 -12.91
CA MET A 151 6.41 6.24 -12.83
C MET A 151 7.09 6.14 -14.21
N PRO A 152 8.39 6.48 -14.32
CA PRO A 152 9.08 6.58 -15.60
C PRO A 152 9.50 5.20 -16.14
N PHE A 153 8.54 4.35 -16.49
CA PHE A 153 8.80 3.06 -17.12
C PHE A 153 9.61 3.21 -18.41
N SER A 154 10.51 2.25 -18.65
CA SER A 154 11.14 2.08 -19.95
C SER A 154 10.06 1.84 -21.01
N ARG A 155 10.30 2.29 -22.24
CA ARG A 155 9.30 2.29 -23.31
C ARG A 155 9.70 1.38 -24.46
N THR A 156 8.70 0.78 -25.11
CA THR A 156 8.86 0.12 -26.41
C THR A 156 8.84 1.17 -27.53
N GLU A 157 9.13 0.74 -28.77
CA GLU A 157 9.03 1.61 -29.97
C GLU A 157 7.62 2.22 -30.13
N ASP A 158 6.59 1.47 -29.72
CA ASP A 158 5.18 1.90 -29.74
C ASP A 158 4.79 2.83 -28.57
N GLY A 159 5.73 3.19 -27.69
CA GLY A 159 5.48 4.03 -26.51
C GLY A 159 4.76 3.32 -25.35
N LYS A 160 4.56 2.00 -25.43
CA LYS A 160 4.03 1.18 -24.33
C LYS A 160 5.10 0.88 -23.29
N ILE A 161 4.69 0.37 -22.13
CA ILE A 161 5.61 -0.06 -21.06
C ILE A 161 6.44 -1.24 -21.56
N TYR A 162 7.77 -1.09 -21.56
CA TYR A 162 8.71 -2.15 -21.88
C TYR A 162 8.67 -3.26 -20.83
N GLN A 163 8.70 -4.50 -21.30
CA GLN A 163 8.70 -5.69 -20.46
C GLN A 163 9.88 -6.58 -20.83
N ARG A 164 10.60 -7.08 -19.83
CA ARG A 164 11.74 -7.98 -20.03
C ARG A 164 11.43 -9.40 -19.61
N ALA A 165 12.23 -10.34 -20.10
CA ALA A 165 12.22 -11.71 -19.61
C ALA A 165 12.71 -11.77 -18.16
N PHE A 166 12.11 -12.64 -17.37
CA PHE A 166 12.54 -12.92 -16.00
C PHE A 166 12.45 -14.41 -15.69
N GLY A 167 13.23 -14.87 -14.71
CA GLY A 167 13.30 -16.29 -14.36
C GLY A 167 11.94 -16.83 -13.92
N GLY A 168 11.61 -18.04 -14.37
CA GLY A 168 10.38 -18.74 -13.97
C GLY A 168 9.09 -18.23 -14.64
N GLN A 169 9.19 -17.44 -15.71
CA GLN A 169 8.04 -16.92 -16.45
C GLN A 169 7.88 -17.63 -17.79
N SER A 170 6.69 -18.16 -18.05
CA SER A 170 6.39 -18.92 -19.25
C SER A 170 5.06 -18.53 -19.90
N LEU A 171 4.96 -18.79 -21.20
CA LEU A 171 3.69 -18.65 -21.94
C LEU A 171 2.93 -19.98 -21.94
N LYS A 172 1.61 -19.92 -22.13
CA LYS A 172 0.74 -21.10 -22.33
C LYS A 172 0.93 -22.19 -21.26
N PHE A 173 0.88 -21.81 -19.97
CA PHE A 173 1.01 -22.73 -18.83
C PHE A 173 2.29 -23.61 -18.86
N GLY A 174 3.46 -23.02 -19.18
CA GLY A 174 4.74 -23.73 -19.19
C GLY A 174 5.14 -24.33 -20.54
N LYS A 175 4.31 -24.24 -21.57
CA LYS A 175 4.55 -24.91 -22.86
C LYS A 175 4.95 -23.95 -23.99
N GLY A 176 4.77 -22.65 -23.80
CA GLY A 176 4.92 -21.63 -24.83
C GLY A 176 6.28 -20.92 -24.86
N GLY A 177 7.28 -21.41 -24.14
CA GLY A 177 8.59 -20.75 -24.03
C GLY A 177 8.62 -19.65 -22.97
N GLN A 178 9.68 -18.83 -23.03
CA GLN A 178 9.96 -17.74 -22.09
C GLN A 178 9.01 -16.56 -22.30
N ALA A 179 8.38 -16.08 -21.22
CA ALA A 179 7.52 -14.90 -21.27
C ALA A 179 8.28 -13.60 -20.94
N HIS A 180 7.76 -12.49 -21.47
CA HIS A 180 8.25 -11.13 -21.24
C HIS A 180 7.19 -10.26 -20.53
N ARG A 181 7.05 -10.42 -19.22
CA ARG A 181 6.01 -9.71 -18.43
C ARG A 181 6.54 -8.87 -17.27
N CYS A 182 7.85 -8.76 -17.13
CA CYS A 182 8.49 -7.96 -16.08
C CYS A 182 8.65 -6.52 -16.55
N CYS A 183 7.75 -5.63 -16.14
CA CYS A 183 7.81 -4.20 -16.41
C CYS A 183 8.96 -3.56 -15.61
N CYS A 184 9.83 -2.79 -16.26
CA CYS A 184 11.00 -2.24 -15.59
C CYS A 184 11.28 -0.77 -15.93
N VAL A 185 12.08 -0.14 -15.07
CA VAL A 185 12.71 1.17 -15.29
C VAL A 185 14.21 0.93 -15.38
N ALA A 186 14.71 0.57 -16.57
CA ALA A 186 16.05 0.02 -16.73
C ALA A 186 16.33 -1.05 -15.64
N ASP A 187 17.32 -0.82 -14.77
CA ASP A 187 17.64 -1.65 -13.60
C ASP A 187 17.44 -0.92 -12.26
N ARG A 188 16.54 0.07 -12.22
CA ARG A 188 16.27 0.91 -11.03
C ARG A 188 14.77 1.03 -10.73
N THR A 189 14.02 -0.03 -11.01
CA THR A 189 12.56 -0.02 -10.88
C THR A 189 12.09 0.37 -9.46
N GLY A 190 12.76 -0.15 -8.43
CA GLY A 190 12.46 0.14 -7.03
C GLY A 190 12.72 1.58 -6.62
N HIS A 191 13.82 2.17 -7.12
CA HIS A 191 14.12 3.57 -6.91
C HIS A 191 13.02 4.46 -7.46
N SER A 192 12.65 4.24 -8.73
CA SER A 192 11.59 5.01 -9.38
C SER A 192 10.23 4.80 -8.70
N LEU A 193 9.86 3.55 -8.39
CA LEU A 193 8.59 3.23 -7.72
C LEU A 193 8.46 3.96 -6.37
N LEU A 194 9.51 3.91 -5.54
CA LEU A 194 9.45 4.51 -4.21
C LEU A 194 9.42 6.05 -4.28
N HIS A 195 10.15 6.65 -5.22
CA HIS A 195 10.10 8.09 -5.44
C HIS A 195 8.76 8.56 -5.99
N THR A 196 8.13 7.81 -6.90
CA THR A 196 6.79 8.11 -7.42
C THR A 196 5.74 8.03 -6.31
N LEU A 197 5.73 6.97 -5.50
CA LEU A 197 4.79 6.82 -4.39
C LEU A 197 5.00 7.89 -3.31
N TYR A 198 6.26 8.19 -2.95
CA TYR A 198 6.56 9.25 -2.00
C TYR A 198 6.14 10.63 -2.52
N GLY A 199 6.36 10.90 -3.82
CA GLY A 199 5.92 12.11 -4.48
C GLY A 199 4.39 12.26 -4.48
N ARG A 200 3.65 11.15 -4.62
CA ARG A 200 2.18 11.13 -4.58
C ARG A 200 1.61 11.39 -3.20
N VAL A 201 2.27 10.87 -2.14
CA VAL A 201 1.88 11.12 -0.74
C VAL A 201 2.16 12.56 -0.31
N ARG A 202 3.14 13.25 -0.92
CA ARG A 202 3.46 14.64 -0.60
C ARG A 202 2.59 15.61 -1.43
N PRO A 203 1.74 16.44 -0.82
CA PRO A 203 0.97 17.42 -1.58
C PRO A 203 1.87 18.56 -2.09
N PRO A 204 1.46 19.29 -3.15
CA PRO A 204 2.06 20.58 -3.46
C PRO A 204 1.88 21.58 -2.28
N PRO A 205 2.79 22.56 -2.13
CA PRO A 205 2.87 23.43 -0.93
C PRO A 205 1.64 24.31 -0.66
N THR A 206 0.60 24.27 -1.49
CA THR A 206 -0.62 25.07 -1.38
C THR A 206 -1.80 24.35 -0.70
N ALA A 207 -1.68 23.05 -0.35
CA ALA A 207 -2.75 22.29 0.30
C ALA A 207 -2.48 22.04 1.80
N PHE A 208 -3.34 22.60 2.66
CA PHE A 208 -3.40 22.39 4.12
C PHE A 208 -3.86 20.93 4.46
N PRO A 209 -3.63 20.43 5.70
CA PRO A 209 -3.23 19.06 5.98
C PRO A 209 -4.42 18.09 6.10
N MET A 210 -4.66 17.31 5.06
CA MET A 210 -5.44 16.06 5.12
C MET A 210 -4.68 14.91 4.45
N LEU A 211 -3.40 14.77 4.80
CA LEU A 211 -2.54 13.68 4.32
C LEU A 211 -1.87 13.02 5.53
N PRO A 212 -1.37 11.78 5.38
CA PRO A 212 -0.74 11.07 6.48
C PRO A 212 0.30 11.98 7.11
N ARG A 213 0.15 12.28 8.40
CA ARG A 213 1.25 12.84 9.15
C ARG A 213 2.32 11.77 9.18
N LEU A 214 3.27 11.87 8.25
CA LEU A 214 4.58 11.26 8.41
C LEU A 214 5.13 11.86 9.68
N VAL A 215 5.03 11.14 10.80
CA VAL A 215 5.67 11.53 12.05
C VAL A 215 7.16 11.34 11.80
N PRO A 216 7.94 12.42 11.58
CA PRO A 216 9.37 12.27 11.39
C PRO A 216 9.93 11.75 12.72
N ASN A 217 10.99 10.95 12.65
CA ASN A 217 11.78 10.61 13.82
C ASN A 217 12.44 11.89 14.38
N SER A 218 11.72 12.67 15.17
CA SER A 218 12.30 13.73 16.02
C SER A 218 13.26 13.14 17.06
N TRP A 219 13.17 11.83 17.34
CA TRP A 219 14.11 11.08 18.16
C TRP A 219 15.53 11.01 17.57
N ALA A 220 15.71 11.07 16.25
CA ALA A 220 17.03 10.90 15.62
C ALA A 220 17.86 12.19 15.55
N GLN A 221 17.23 13.37 15.65
CA GLN A 221 17.94 14.65 15.70
C GLN A 221 18.42 15.03 17.10
N ALA A 222 17.88 14.39 18.15
CA ALA A 222 18.24 14.67 19.54
C ALA A 222 19.55 13.99 20.01
N VAL A 223 20.19 13.17 19.18
CA VAL A 223 21.39 12.38 19.57
C VAL A 223 22.71 13.03 19.10
N HIS A 224 22.66 14.14 18.36
CA HIS A 224 23.87 14.94 18.13
C HIS A 224 23.94 16.10 19.13
N PRO A 225 25.02 16.22 19.92
CA PRO A 225 25.22 17.40 20.74
C PRO A 225 25.23 18.65 19.86
N PRO A 226 24.70 19.79 20.34
CA PRO A 226 24.67 21.03 19.57
C PRO A 226 26.09 21.40 19.17
N GLN A 227 26.36 21.40 17.85
CA GLN A 227 27.59 21.99 17.32
C GLN A 227 27.52 23.49 17.57
N PRO A 228 28.55 24.12 18.16
CA PRO A 228 28.54 25.56 18.37
C PRO A 228 28.43 26.30 17.04
N PRO A 229 27.80 27.47 17.01
CA PRO A 229 27.58 28.23 15.78
C PRO A 229 28.94 28.54 15.15
N LYS A 230 29.11 28.14 13.88
CA LYS A 230 30.24 28.61 13.07
C LYS A 230 30.09 30.12 12.91
N VAL A 231 30.96 30.87 13.59
CA VAL A 231 31.19 32.28 13.31
C VAL A 231 31.65 32.37 11.85
N LEU A 232 30.82 32.95 10.99
CA LEU A 232 31.23 33.41 9.68
C LEU A 232 32.18 34.60 9.91
N GLY A 233 33.47 34.30 9.95
CA GLY A 233 34.51 35.30 9.77
C GLY A 233 34.60 35.63 8.28
N LEU A 234 34.13 36.82 7.89
CA LEU A 234 34.75 37.54 6.79
C LEU A 234 36.19 37.85 7.21
N GLU A 235 37.16 37.47 6.38
CA GLU A 235 38.36 38.27 6.12
C GLU A 235 39.00 37.80 4.81
N ALA A 236 39.69 38.76 4.19
CA ALA A 236 40.06 38.92 2.77
C ALA A 236 40.82 37.78 2.09
#